data_AF-A0A231QL13-F1
#
_entry.id   AF-A0A231QL13-F1
#
_cell.length_a   1.000
_cell.length_b   1.000
_cell.length_c   1.000
_cell.angle_alpha   90.00
_cell.angle_beta   90.00
_cell.angle_gamma   90.00
#
_symmetry.space_group_name_H-M   'P 1'
#
loop_
_entity.id
_entity.type
_entity.pdbx_description
1 polymer ?
#
loop_
_entity_poly.entity_id
_entity_poly.type
_entity_poly.pdbx_seq_one_letter_code
_entity_poly.pdbx_strand_id
1 'polypeptide(L)'
;MSDLQNKIKLTLGMLNDLKQDKPITEENLQVLKKQSSNGNKIKFDPDSSPEAWDYFKVFNDKIKNLNLKNKRLIWENEIINIDGKSETIDIAGDCSFNFNNNKMGSFEGIKLEDFQKRKLEVCQKMHHNLLNFDLMPVTGGMNNLKGNLKYGQENKILVHDLGRKPDNAHDRLDTFVTFIDYSLKKRNELKQNIPCIKEIGEFFSNSIFTTSLKGENFGVFYDFMDNYENVYTYCKEFYNIDSRSFIDRLVESGKKPIEDAKSLNDYMDLAIDYWILKGKTFLKKKQSACGHIPTNG
;
A
#
# COMPACT_ATOMS: atom_id res chain seq x y z
N MET A 1 6.42 25.54 -10.60
CA MET A 1 6.24 24.27 -9.89
C MET A 1 5.14 23.48 -10.57
N SER A 2 5.30 22.19 -10.80
CA SER A 2 4.23 21.36 -11.39
C SER A 2 3.03 21.28 -10.43
N ASP A 3 1.79 21.20 -10.95
CA ASP A 3 0.55 21.06 -10.16
C ASP A 3 0.67 20.01 -9.03
N LEU A 4 1.25 18.85 -9.36
CA LEU A 4 1.50 17.77 -8.43
C LEU A 4 2.39 18.16 -7.24
N GLN A 5 3.48 18.92 -7.47
CA GLN A 5 4.38 19.38 -6.40
C GLN A 5 3.66 20.33 -5.43
N ASN A 6 2.79 21.20 -5.95
CA ASN A 6 2.03 22.14 -5.13
C ASN A 6 1.03 21.38 -4.25
N LYS A 7 0.26 20.44 -4.82
CA LYS A 7 -0.65 19.57 -4.07
C LYS A 7 0.05 18.82 -2.93
N ILE A 8 1.22 18.24 -3.20
CA ILE A 8 2.00 17.52 -2.19
C ILE A 8 2.49 18.47 -1.08
N LYS A 9 2.97 19.67 -1.42
CA LYS A 9 3.39 20.67 -0.42
C LYS A 9 2.25 21.13 0.49
N LEU A 10 1.08 21.40 -0.09
CA LEU A 10 -0.13 21.78 0.66
C LEU A 10 -0.56 20.65 1.60
N THR A 11 -0.60 19.42 1.08
CA THR A 11 -0.90 18.22 1.89
C THR A 11 0.06 18.08 3.07
N LEU A 12 1.38 18.26 2.83
CA LEU A 12 2.37 18.20 3.90
C LEU A 12 2.19 19.32 4.93
N GLY A 13 1.86 20.54 4.51
CA GLY A 13 1.55 21.64 5.42
C GLY A 13 0.43 21.26 6.39
N MET A 14 -0.71 20.83 5.84
CA MET A 14 -1.87 20.37 6.60
C MET A 14 -1.53 19.24 7.59
N LEU A 15 -0.77 18.22 7.15
CA LEU A 15 -0.39 17.10 8.01
C LEU A 15 0.55 17.52 9.15
N ASN A 16 1.49 18.44 8.89
CA ASN A 16 2.39 18.95 9.93
C ASN A 16 1.65 19.84 10.94
N ASP A 17 0.68 20.64 10.48
CA ASP A 17 -0.18 21.43 11.36
C ASP A 17 -1.05 20.53 12.24
N LEU A 18 -1.62 19.46 11.68
CA LEU A 18 -2.35 18.45 12.46
C LEU A 18 -1.48 17.82 13.56
N LYS A 19 -0.21 17.47 13.27
CA LYS A 19 0.72 16.92 14.29
C LYS A 19 1.03 17.89 15.43
N GLN A 20 0.85 19.19 15.21
CA GLN A 20 1.07 20.25 16.20
C GLN A 20 -0.24 20.71 16.85
N ASP A 21 -1.34 19.97 16.64
CA ASP A 21 -2.71 20.33 17.05
C ASP A 21 -3.12 21.75 16.64
N LYS A 22 -2.64 22.17 15.47
CA LYS A 22 -3.05 23.44 14.87
C LYS A 22 -4.37 23.27 14.11
N PRO A 23 -5.14 24.35 13.94
CA PRO A 23 -6.27 24.36 13.02
C PRO A 23 -5.80 23.96 11.60
N ILE A 24 -6.56 23.08 10.97
CA ILE A 24 -6.36 22.67 9.58
C ILE A 24 -7.25 23.52 8.66
N THR A 25 -6.69 24.00 7.55
CA THR A 25 -7.50 24.63 6.49
C THR A 25 -8.06 23.56 5.57
N GLU A 26 -9.33 23.69 5.17
CA GLU A 26 -9.94 22.75 4.24
C GLU A 26 -9.45 22.98 2.82
N GLU A 27 -8.68 22.02 2.31
CA GLU A 27 -8.36 21.93 0.89
C GLU A 27 -8.70 20.52 0.40
N ASN A 28 -9.45 20.42 -0.70
CA ASN A 28 -9.72 19.13 -1.31
C ASN A 28 -8.48 18.67 -2.10
N LEU A 29 -7.68 17.82 -1.46
CA LEU A 29 -6.44 17.27 -1.99
C LEU A 29 -6.63 15.85 -2.55
N GLN A 30 -7.88 15.40 -2.72
CA GLN A 30 -8.18 14.08 -3.27
C GLN A 30 -8.04 14.06 -4.80
N VAL A 31 -7.57 12.92 -5.30
CA VAL A 31 -7.55 12.63 -6.73
C VAL A 31 -8.97 12.46 -7.24
N LEU A 32 -9.29 13.17 -8.31
CA LEU A 32 -10.64 13.12 -8.91
C LEU A 32 -10.85 11.79 -9.64
N LYS A 33 -12.02 11.18 -9.46
CA LYS A 33 -12.38 9.93 -10.15
C LYS A 33 -12.54 10.11 -11.66
N LYS A 34 -13.06 11.25 -12.12
CA LYS A 34 -13.27 11.52 -13.56
C LYS A 34 -12.04 12.23 -14.11
N GLN A 35 -11.31 11.57 -15.00
CA GLN A 35 -10.11 12.13 -15.66
C GLN A 35 -10.12 11.81 -17.15
N SER A 36 -9.36 12.57 -17.93
CA SER A 36 -9.23 12.38 -19.37
C SER A 36 -8.15 11.35 -19.70
N SER A 37 -8.44 10.45 -20.64
CA SER A 37 -7.47 9.49 -21.19
C SER A 37 -7.78 9.28 -22.67
N ASN A 38 -6.79 9.45 -23.55
CA ASN A 38 -6.93 9.36 -25.01
C ASN A 38 -8.12 10.17 -25.56
N GLY A 39 -8.32 11.39 -25.05
CA GLY A 39 -9.43 12.28 -25.46
C GLY A 39 -10.79 11.98 -24.80
N ASN A 40 -10.95 10.87 -24.08
CA ASN A 40 -12.20 10.47 -23.45
C ASN A 40 -12.19 10.73 -21.93
N LYS A 41 -13.34 11.14 -21.37
CA LYS A 41 -13.53 11.24 -19.91
C LYS A 41 -13.92 9.89 -19.34
N ILE A 42 -13.05 9.29 -18.53
CA ILE A 42 -13.25 7.99 -17.89
C ILE A 42 -13.36 8.18 -16.38
N LYS A 43 -14.24 7.40 -15.74
CA LYS A 43 -14.33 7.31 -14.27
C LYS A 43 -13.36 6.22 -13.80
N PHE A 44 -12.14 6.60 -13.45
CA PHE A 44 -11.10 5.73 -12.93
C PHE A 44 -11.30 5.40 -11.45
N ASP A 45 -10.70 4.29 -11.03
CA ASP A 45 -10.31 4.14 -9.63
C ASP A 45 -9.20 5.17 -9.34
N PRO A 46 -9.30 5.96 -8.26
CA PRO A 46 -8.36 7.07 -7.99
C PRO A 46 -6.89 6.65 -7.98
N ASP A 47 -6.58 5.50 -7.40
CA ASP A 47 -5.22 4.94 -7.29
C ASP A 47 -4.66 4.44 -8.64
N SER A 48 -5.51 4.25 -9.64
CA SER A 48 -5.18 3.69 -10.94
C SER A 48 -5.52 4.66 -12.08
N SER A 49 -5.50 5.96 -11.77
CA SER A 49 -5.84 7.06 -12.67
C SER A 49 -4.60 7.71 -13.31
N PRO A 50 -4.74 8.48 -14.41
CA PRO A 50 -3.62 9.20 -15.00
C PRO A 50 -2.81 10.04 -13.99
N GLU A 51 -3.50 10.78 -13.11
CA GLU A 51 -2.84 11.57 -12.05
C GLU A 51 -2.03 10.71 -11.07
N ALA A 52 -2.55 9.54 -10.66
CA ALA A 52 -1.82 8.62 -9.80
C ALA A 52 -0.57 8.05 -10.50
N TRP A 53 -0.65 7.73 -11.79
CA TRP A 53 0.51 7.26 -12.54
C TRP A 53 1.57 8.34 -12.77
N ASP A 54 1.17 9.59 -12.96
CA ASP A 54 2.12 10.71 -13.00
C ASP A 54 2.85 10.90 -11.67
N TYR A 55 2.19 10.57 -10.56
CA TYR A 55 2.81 10.48 -9.25
C TYR A 55 3.77 9.29 -9.13
N PHE A 56 3.38 8.07 -9.54
CA PHE A 56 4.25 6.89 -9.47
C PHE A 56 5.54 7.03 -10.29
N LYS A 57 5.47 7.66 -11.47
CA LYS A 57 6.64 7.92 -12.32
C LYS A 57 7.73 8.77 -11.66
N VAL A 58 7.40 9.52 -10.60
CA VAL A 58 8.39 10.27 -9.83
C VAL A 58 9.30 9.35 -9.02
N PHE A 59 8.78 8.21 -8.60
CA PHE A 59 9.49 7.23 -7.82
C PHE A 59 10.26 6.23 -8.68
N ASN A 60 9.65 5.84 -9.80
CA ASN A 60 10.18 4.85 -10.74
C ASN A 60 10.02 5.34 -12.19
N ASP A 61 11.13 5.73 -12.81
CA ASP A 61 11.21 6.23 -14.19
C ASP A 61 11.11 5.14 -15.26
N LYS A 62 11.17 3.87 -14.85
CA LYS A 62 10.99 2.72 -15.74
C LYS A 62 9.52 2.46 -16.10
N ILE A 63 8.58 3.05 -15.35
CA ILE A 63 7.14 2.92 -15.62
C ILE A 63 6.83 3.43 -17.02
N LYS A 64 6.49 2.51 -17.91
CA LYS A 64 6.16 2.73 -19.33
C LYS A 64 5.05 1.76 -19.72
N ASN A 65 4.39 2.02 -20.85
CA ASN A 65 3.39 1.12 -21.44
C ASN A 65 2.25 0.73 -20.47
N LEU A 66 1.43 1.72 -20.09
CA LEU A 66 0.27 1.48 -19.23
C LEU A 66 -0.92 0.97 -20.06
N ASN A 67 -1.53 -0.12 -19.60
CA ASN A 67 -2.69 -0.74 -20.23
C ASN A 67 -3.97 -0.43 -19.43
N LEU A 68 -5.03 -0.05 -20.12
CA LEU A 68 -6.33 0.19 -19.50
C LEU A 68 -7.11 -1.13 -19.41
N LYS A 69 -7.29 -1.66 -18.19
CA LYS A 69 -8.13 -2.84 -17.90
C LYS A 69 -9.20 -2.44 -16.89
N ASN A 70 -10.48 -2.61 -17.20
CA ASN A 70 -11.62 -2.34 -16.29
C ASN A 70 -11.58 -0.97 -15.57
N LYS A 71 -11.26 0.12 -16.30
CA LYS A 71 -11.13 1.49 -15.76
C LYS A 71 -9.96 1.69 -14.77
N ARG A 72 -8.99 0.78 -14.79
CA ARG A 72 -7.70 0.91 -14.09
C ARG A 72 -6.58 0.91 -15.11
N LEU A 73 -5.65 1.84 -14.97
CA LEU A 73 -4.37 1.74 -15.66
C LEU A 73 -3.48 0.77 -14.89
N ILE A 74 -2.87 -0.17 -15.60
CA ILE A 74 -2.02 -1.24 -15.08
C ILE A 74 -0.68 -1.19 -15.83
N TRP A 75 0.41 -1.41 -15.09
CA TRP A 75 1.75 -1.52 -15.64
C TRP A 75 2.17 -2.99 -15.71
N GLU A 76 2.42 -3.46 -16.93
CA GLU A 76 3.09 -4.75 -17.19
C GLU A 76 4.60 -4.53 -17.00
N ASN A 77 5.12 -4.86 -15.82
CA ASN A 77 6.47 -4.47 -15.40
C ASN A 77 7.55 -5.45 -15.85
N GLU A 78 7.62 -6.61 -15.20
CA GLU A 78 8.76 -7.51 -15.29
C GLU A 78 8.40 -8.78 -16.04
N ILE A 79 9.29 -9.20 -16.95
CA ILE A 79 9.22 -10.48 -17.64
C ILE A 79 10.03 -11.49 -16.85
N ILE A 80 9.36 -12.51 -16.30
CA ILE A 80 9.97 -13.64 -15.59
C ILE A 80 10.00 -14.82 -16.54
N ASN A 81 11.15 -15.46 -16.68
CA ASN A 81 11.28 -16.67 -17.50
C ASN A 81 11.13 -17.92 -16.63
N ILE A 82 10.07 -18.67 -16.86
CA ILE A 82 9.76 -19.92 -16.13
C ILE A 82 9.66 -21.04 -17.16
N ASP A 83 10.51 -22.04 -17.05
CA ASP A 83 10.54 -23.20 -17.96
C ASP A 83 10.57 -22.81 -19.45
N GLY A 84 11.28 -21.72 -19.78
CA GLY A 84 11.39 -21.20 -21.14
C GLY A 84 10.19 -20.37 -21.63
N LYS A 85 9.20 -20.09 -20.77
CA LYS A 85 8.09 -19.16 -21.04
C LYS A 85 8.33 -17.82 -20.36
N SER A 86 8.12 -16.75 -21.11
CA SER A 86 8.18 -15.38 -20.60
C SER A 86 6.80 -14.96 -20.08
N GLU A 87 6.70 -14.73 -18.77
CA GLU A 87 5.48 -14.32 -18.06
C GLU A 87 5.63 -12.91 -17.49
N THR A 88 4.55 -12.14 -17.36
CA THR A 88 4.61 -10.76 -16.86
C THR A 88 4.01 -10.59 -15.46
N ILE A 89 4.61 -9.69 -14.67
CA ILE A 89 4.00 -9.20 -13.43
C ILE A 89 3.21 -7.91 -13.71
N ASP A 90 1.88 -8.00 -13.60
CA ASP A 90 0.99 -6.85 -13.64
C ASP A 90 1.03 -6.13 -12.29
N ILE A 91 1.24 -4.81 -12.33
CA ILE A 91 1.28 -3.92 -11.16
C ILE A 91 0.24 -2.82 -11.35
N ALA A 92 -0.53 -2.53 -10.29
CA ALA A 92 -1.50 -1.44 -10.29
C ALA A 92 -1.33 -0.57 -9.04
N GLY A 93 -2.02 0.57 -9.03
CA GLY A 93 -2.14 1.36 -7.81
C GLY A 93 -3.04 0.67 -6.78
N ASP A 94 -2.74 0.88 -5.51
CA ASP A 94 -3.54 0.49 -4.34
C ASP A 94 -3.62 1.66 -3.34
N CYS A 95 -4.67 1.65 -2.53
CA CYS A 95 -4.83 2.54 -1.39
C CYS A 95 -4.22 1.92 -0.12
N SER A 96 -3.11 2.50 0.36
CA SER A 96 -2.38 1.98 1.52
C SER A 96 -3.23 1.96 2.80
N PHE A 97 -3.67 3.13 3.27
CA PHE A 97 -4.53 3.24 4.44
C PHE A 97 -5.99 3.47 4.03
N ASN A 98 -6.82 2.45 4.25
CA ASN A 98 -8.22 2.47 3.83
C ASN A 98 -9.13 3.12 4.88
N PHE A 99 -9.41 4.41 4.72
CA PHE A 99 -10.37 5.18 5.52
C PHE A 99 -11.63 5.54 4.72
N ASN A 100 -12.15 4.60 3.91
CA ASN A 100 -13.43 4.80 3.22
C ASN A 100 -14.61 4.84 4.20
N ASN A 101 -15.78 5.30 3.74
CA ASN A 101 -16.97 5.42 4.59
C ASN A 101 -17.38 4.12 5.30
N ASN A 102 -17.20 2.97 4.68
CA ASN A 102 -17.50 1.68 5.33
C ASN A 102 -16.52 1.39 6.48
N LYS A 103 -15.23 1.74 6.31
CA LYS A 103 -14.22 1.61 7.38
C LYS A 103 -14.45 2.62 8.48
N MET A 104 -14.84 3.84 8.14
CA MET A 104 -15.23 4.85 9.11
C MET A 104 -16.39 4.37 9.99
N GLY A 105 -17.41 3.75 9.39
CA GLY A 105 -18.53 3.14 10.12
C GLY A 105 -18.09 2.10 11.14
N SER A 106 -17.02 1.33 10.87
CA SER A 106 -16.50 0.35 11.82
C SER A 106 -15.84 0.96 13.07
N PHE A 107 -15.56 2.27 13.07
CA PHE A 107 -14.96 2.99 14.19
C PHE A 107 -15.98 3.79 15.02
N GLU A 108 -17.25 3.87 14.62
CA GLU A 108 -18.28 4.69 15.29
C GLU A 108 -18.50 4.31 16.76
N GLY A 109 -18.29 3.04 17.13
CA GLY A 109 -18.41 2.56 18.52
C GLY A 109 -17.24 2.94 19.43
N ILE A 110 -16.14 3.48 18.88
CA ILE A 110 -14.95 3.86 19.66
C ILE A 110 -15.10 5.30 20.14
N LYS A 111 -15.11 5.50 21.46
CA LYS A 111 -15.19 6.84 22.06
C LYS A 111 -13.86 7.59 21.88
N LEU A 112 -13.86 8.59 21.00
CA LEU A 112 -12.69 9.42 20.69
C LEU A 112 -12.75 10.78 21.38
N GLU A 113 -11.57 11.27 21.77
CA GLU A 113 -11.34 12.66 22.16
C GLU A 113 -11.37 13.59 20.94
N ASP A 114 -11.58 14.89 21.14
CA ASP A 114 -11.77 15.84 20.03
C ASP A 114 -10.59 15.89 19.05
N PHE A 115 -9.36 15.79 19.56
CA PHE A 115 -8.19 15.72 18.69
C PHE A 115 -8.15 14.43 17.87
N GLN A 116 -8.56 13.30 18.46
CA GLN A 116 -8.61 12.01 17.75
C GLN A 116 -9.70 12.01 16.66
N LYS A 117 -10.86 12.63 16.92
CA LYS A 117 -11.90 12.84 15.89
C LYS A 117 -11.35 13.64 14.70
N ARG A 118 -10.63 14.73 14.98
CA ARG A 118 -10.01 15.56 13.93
C ARG A 118 -8.99 14.77 13.11
N LYS A 119 -8.16 13.94 13.75
CA LYS A 119 -7.25 13.02 13.02
C LYS A 119 -8.03 12.08 12.12
N LEU A 120 -9.11 11.51 12.61
CA LEU A 120 -9.92 10.54 11.88
C LEU A 120 -10.57 11.18 10.63
N GLU A 121 -11.07 12.41 10.76
CA GLU A 121 -11.59 13.20 9.64
C GLU A 121 -10.51 13.48 8.59
N VAL A 122 -9.29 13.84 9.01
CA VAL A 122 -8.16 14.01 8.09
C VAL A 122 -7.79 12.69 7.42
N CYS A 123 -7.79 11.58 8.15
CA CYS A 123 -7.53 10.26 7.59
C CYS A 123 -8.53 9.88 6.51
N GLN A 124 -9.83 10.18 6.71
CA GLN A 124 -10.86 10.00 5.69
C GLN A 124 -10.61 10.87 4.46
N LYS A 125 -10.22 12.14 4.66
CA LYS A 125 -9.86 13.05 3.57
C LYS A 125 -8.63 12.55 2.78
N MET A 126 -7.70 11.86 3.44
CA MET A 126 -6.50 11.28 2.82
C MET A 126 -6.75 9.97 2.07
N HIS A 127 -7.93 9.34 2.18
CA HIS A 127 -8.20 8.04 1.57
C HIS A 127 -7.89 7.98 0.07
N HIS A 128 -8.30 8.99 -0.71
CA HIS A 128 -7.97 9.11 -2.14
C HIS A 128 -6.92 10.19 -2.45
N ASN A 129 -6.02 10.48 -1.52
CA ASN A 129 -4.91 11.40 -1.74
C ASN A 129 -3.71 10.66 -2.35
N LEU A 130 -2.93 11.36 -3.18
CA LEU A 130 -1.73 10.83 -3.83
C LEU A 130 -0.71 10.23 -2.86
N LEU A 131 -0.54 10.83 -1.68
CA LEU A 131 0.38 10.31 -0.67
C LEU A 131 -0.08 8.96 -0.10
N ASN A 132 -1.35 8.62 -0.23
CA ASN A 132 -1.93 7.35 0.21
C ASN A 132 -2.00 6.28 -0.89
N PHE A 133 -1.48 6.57 -2.08
CA PHE A 133 -1.44 5.62 -3.19
C PHE A 133 -0.05 5.02 -3.37
N ASP A 134 -0.02 3.72 -3.58
CA ASP A 134 1.19 2.93 -3.73
C ASP A 134 1.01 1.90 -4.83
N LEU A 135 2.11 1.32 -5.29
CA LEU A 135 2.05 0.24 -6.26
C LEU A 135 1.90 -1.10 -5.54
N MET A 136 1.17 -2.03 -6.15
CA MET A 136 1.00 -3.38 -5.64
C MET A 136 0.91 -4.38 -6.80
N PRO A 137 1.51 -5.58 -6.67
CA PRO A 137 1.33 -6.65 -7.65
C PRO A 137 -0.14 -7.07 -7.75
N VAL A 138 -0.70 -6.97 -8.95
CA VAL A 138 -1.99 -7.58 -9.30
C VAL A 138 -1.79 -9.06 -9.58
N THR A 139 -0.70 -9.42 -10.28
CA THR A 139 -0.25 -10.81 -10.34
C THR A 139 0.02 -11.30 -8.92
N GLY A 140 -0.60 -12.44 -8.56
CA GLY A 140 -0.60 -12.97 -7.19
C GLY A 140 -1.80 -12.53 -6.32
N GLY A 141 -2.57 -11.54 -6.75
CA GLY A 141 -3.80 -11.10 -6.08
C GLY A 141 -3.58 -10.42 -4.73
N MET A 142 -2.49 -9.65 -4.59
CA MET A 142 -2.09 -9.04 -3.32
C MET A 142 -3.12 -8.03 -2.78
N ASN A 143 -3.86 -7.35 -3.67
CA ASN A 143 -4.95 -6.46 -3.29
C ASN A 143 -6.12 -7.23 -2.63
N ASN A 144 -6.47 -8.40 -3.18
CA ASN A 144 -7.49 -9.28 -2.61
C ASN A 144 -7.02 -9.87 -1.27
N LEU A 145 -5.76 -10.28 -1.21
CA LEU A 145 -5.15 -10.79 0.02
C LEU A 145 -5.21 -9.74 1.14
N LYS A 146 -4.72 -8.52 0.89
CA LYS A 146 -4.72 -7.41 1.84
C LYS A 146 -6.12 -7.15 2.38
N GLY A 147 -7.11 -7.13 1.49
CA GLY A 147 -8.51 -6.95 1.85
C GLY A 147 -9.11 -8.09 2.69
N ASN A 148 -8.50 -9.28 2.71
CA ASN A 148 -9.03 -10.47 3.37
C ASN A 148 -8.24 -10.89 4.63
N LEU A 149 -7.27 -10.10 5.08
CA LEU A 149 -6.60 -10.36 6.36
C LEU A 149 -7.55 -10.12 7.54
N LYS A 150 -7.51 -11.03 8.51
CA LYS A 150 -8.27 -10.96 9.77
C LYS A 150 -7.43 -11.43 10.95
N TYR A 151 -7.87 -11.11 12.16
CA TYR A 151 -7.30 -11.68 13.39
C TYR A 151 -8.10 -12.92 13.80
N GLY A 152 -7.39 -14.03 14.03
CA GLY A 152 -7.91 -15.25 14.62
C GLY A 152 -7.70 -15.29 16.14
N GLN A 153 -7.71 -16.50 16.70
CA GLN A 153 -7.35 -16.72 18.10
C GLN A 153 -5.92 -16.23 18.36
N GLU A 154 -5.69 -15.69 19.57
CA GLU A 154 -4.39 -15.18 20.02
C GLU A 154 -3.78 -14.12 19.07
N ASN A 155 -4.62 -13.35 18.38
CA ASN A 155 -4.22 -12.33 17.41
C ASN A 155 -3.39 -12.86 16.23
N LYS A 156 -3.45 -14.17 15.94
CA LYS A 156 -2.83 -14.71 14.72
C LYS A 156 -3.47 -14.08 13.49
N ILE A 157 -2.66 -13.49 12.62
CA ILE A 157 -3.14 -12.97 11.33
C ILE A 157 -3.45 -14.14 10.40
N LEU A 158 -4.68 -14.17 9.90
CA LEU A 158 -5.20 -15.20 9.03
C LEU A 158 -5.72 -14.61 7.71
N VAL A 159 -5.59 -15.37 6.62
CA VAL A 159 -6.29 -15.07 5.38
C VAL A 159 -7.72 -15.61 5.47
N HIS A 160 -8.71 -14.73 5.29
CA HIS A 160 -10.11 -15.12 5.22
C HIS A 160 -10.49 -15.57 3.81
N ASP A 161 -10.82 -16.85 3.68
CA ASP A 161 -11.00 -17.45 2.35
C ASP A 161 -12.35 -18.12 2.10
N LEU A 162 -13.18 -18.33 3.12
CA LEU A 162 -14.49 -18.98 2.98
C LEU A 162 -15.53 -18.32 3.89
N GLY A 163 -16.74 -18.15 3.36
CA GLY A 163 -17.88 -17.59 4.10
C GLY A 163 -18.00 -16.06 4.01
N ARG A 164 -18.83 -15.48 4.87
CA ARG A 164 -19.04 -14.02 4.93
C ARG A 164 -17.76 -13.35 5.42
N LYS A 165 -17.27 -12.39 4.65
CA LYS A 165 -16.13 -11.55 5.03
C LYS A 165 -16.35 -10.98 6.43
N PRO A 166 -15.39 -11.09 7.35
CA PRO A 166 -15.58 -10.69 8.73
C PRO A 166 -15.55 -9.17 8.82
N ASP A 167 -16.37 -8.62 9.72
CA ASP A 167 -16.56 -7.18 9.85
C ASP A 167 -15.28 -6.46 10.33
N ASN A 168 -14.32 -7.20 10.90
CA ASN A 168 -13.01 -6.71 11.37
C ASN A 168 -11.87 -6.79 10.33
N ALA A 169 -12.15 -7.18 9.09
CA ALA A 169 -11.14 -7.13 8.02
C ALA A 169 -10.98 -5.68 7.56
N HIS A 170 -10.09 -4.92 8.20
CA HIS A 170 -9.96 -3.47 7.99
C HIS A 170 -9.13 -3.05 6.77
N ASP A 171 -8.53 -4.00 6.01
CA ASP A 171 -7.71 -3.67 4.82
C ASP A 171 -6.60 -2.66 5.17
N ARG A 172 -5.84 -2.97 6.23
CA ARG A 172 -4.84 -2.09 6.83
C ARG A 172 -3.45 -2.36 6.26
N LEU A 173 -2.70 -1.29 5.97
CA LEU A 173 -1.31 -1.41 5.51
C LEU A 173 -0.42 -2.10 6.55
N ASP A 174 -0.53 -1.73 7.82
CA ASP A 174 0.33 -2.26 8.88
C ASP A 174 0.17 -3.77 9.05
N THR A 175 -1.06 -4.28 9.13
CA THR A 175 -1.37 -5.72 9.16
C THR A 175 -0.80 -6.43 7.94
N PHE A 176 -0.90 -5.82 6.75
CA PHE A 176 -0.37 -6.38 5.52
C PHE A 176 1.15 -6.46 5.50
N VAL A 177 1.83 -5.40 5.94
CA VAL A 177 3.29 -5.36 6.07
C VAL A 177 3.78 -6.38 7.10
N THR A 178 3.09 -6.55 8.24
CA THR A 178 3.36 -7.64 9.19
C THR A 178 3.24 -9.01 8.52
N PHE A 179 2.24 -9.19 7.67
CA PHE A 179 1.99 -10.46 6.99
C PHE A 179 3.04 -10.78 5.90
N ILE A 180 3.53 -9.75 5.19
CA ILE A 180 4.68 -9.85 4.29
C ILE A 180 5.94 -10.23 5.08
N ASP A 181 6.22 -9.54 6.19
CA ASP A 181 7.39 -9.82 7.05
C ASP A 181 7.39 -11.28 7.54
N TYR A 182 6.25 -11.74 8.06
CA TYR A 182 6.05 -13.14 8.43
C TYR A 182 6.33 -14.09 7.27
N SER A 183 5.73 -13.80 6.10
CA SER A 183 5.80 -14.71 4.95
C SER A 183 7.22 -14.84 4.39
N LEU A 184 7.95 -13.73 4.27
CA LEU A 184 9.33 -13.73 3.77
C LEU A 184 10.28 -14.42 4.76
N LYS A 185 10.14 -14.14 6.08
CA LYS A 185 10.93 -14.84 7.11
C LYS A 185 10.67 -16.34 7.08
N LYS A 186 9.40 -16.75 7.10
CA LYS A 186 9.06 -18.17 7.11
C LYS A 186 9.54 -18.88 5.86
N ARG A 187 9.38 -18.25 4.70
CA ARG A 187 9.91 -18.75 3.43
C ARG A 187 11.42 -19.00 3.47
N ASN A 188 12.19 -18.06 4.02
CA ASN A 188 13.64 -18.21 4.13
C ASN A 188 14.03 -19.35 5.09
N GLU A 189 13.29 -19.54 6.19
CA GLU A 189 13.46 -20.72 7.07
C GLU A 189 13.21 -22.03 6.31
N LEU A 190 12.14 -22.11 5.51
CA LEU A 190 11.77 -23.30 4.74
C LEU A 190 12.78 -23.63 3.63
N LYS A 191 13.51 -22.64 3.10
CA LYS A 191 14.61 -22.87 2.15
C LYS A 191 15.83 -23.52 2.80
N GLN A 192 16.04 -23.27 4.10
CA GLN A 192 17.19 -23.80 4.84
C GLN A 192 16.92 -25.21 5.40
N ASN A 193 15.67 -25.47 5.79
CA ASN A 193 15.25 -26.75 6.34
C ASN A 193 14.00 -27.24 5.61
N ILE A 194 14.07 -28.41 4.98
CA ILE A 194 12.91 -29.01 4.29
C ILE A 194 11.96 -29.55 5.36
N PRO A 195 10.78 -28.93 5.54
CA PRO A 195 9.82 -29.35 6.54
C PRO A 195 8.99 -30.57 6.05
N CYS A 196 8.12 -31.10 6.90
CA CYS A 196 7.12 -32.06 6.45
C CYS A 196 6.06 -31.39 5.55
N ILE A 197 5.38 -32.17 4.70
CA ILE A 197 4.36 -31.65 3.77
C ILE A 197 3.22 -30.87 4.47
N LYS A 198 2.90 -31.24 5.71
CA LYS A 198 1.89 -30.56 6.53
C LYS A 198 2.31 -29.11 6.81
N GLU A 199 3.54 -28.89 7.24
CA GLU A 199 4.08 -27.56 7.53
C GLU A 199 4.16 -26.69 6.26
N ILE A 200 4.48 -27.29 5.11
CA ILE A 200 4.44 -26.62 3.79
C ILE A 200 3.01 -26.14 3.49
N GLY A 201 2.03 -27.02 3.64
CA GLY A 201 0.62 -26.70 3.42
C GLY A 201 0.12 -25.61 4.36
N GLU A 202 0.48 -25.67 5.65
CA GLU A 202 0.13 -24.65 6.64
C GLU A 202 0.69 -23.27 6.27
N PHE A 203 1.95 -23.19 5.86
CA PHE A 203 2.54 -21.94 5.38
C PHE A 203 1.81 -21.39 4.15
N PHE A 204 1.63 -22.20 3.12
CA PHE A 204 1.02 -21.76 1.86
C PHE A 204 -0.46 -21.40 2.01
N SER A 205 -1.18 -22.06 2.91
CA SER A 205 -2.57 -21.69 3.23
C SER A 205 -2.68 -20.36 3.96
N ASN A 206 -1.62 -19.88 4.62
CA ASN A 206 -1.64 -18.64 5.40
C ASN A 206 -0.37 -17.79 5.21
N SER A 207 -0.12 -17.37 3.99
CA SER A 207 0.99 -16.48 3.62
C SER A 207 0.59 -15.55 2.48
N ILE A 208 1.52 -14.70 2.05
CA ILE A 208 1.30 -13.85 0.87
C ILE A 208 0.97 -14.63 -0.41
N PHE A 209 1.25 -15.94 -0.44
CA PHE A 209 0.98 -16.80 -1.58
C PHE A 209 -0.44 -17.38 -1.58
N THR A 210 -1.19 -17.28 -0.47
CA THR A 210 -2.51 -17.92 -0.30
C THR A 210 -3.47 -17.61 -1.45
N THR A 211 -3.54 -16.35 -1.89
CA THR A 211 -4.45 -15.97 -2.99
C THR A 211 -3.94 -16.48 -4.33
N SER A 212 -2.63 -16.36 -4.59
CA SER A 212 -2.01 -16.80 -5.85
C SER A 212 -2.12 -18.32 -6.08
N LEU A 213 -2.12 -19.12 -5.01
CA LEU A 213 -2.26 -20.59 -5.07
C LEU A 213 -3.59 -21.08 -5.64
N LYS A 214 -4.61 -20.21 -5.67
CA LYS A 214 -5.93 -20.54 -6.22
C LYS A 214 -6.02 -20.30 -7.73
N GLY A 215 -4.99 -19.72 -8.33
CA GLY A 215 -4.94 -19.42 -9.76
C GLY A 215 -3.66 -19.95 -10.41
N GLU A 216 -3.47 -19.58 -11.67
CA GLU A 216 -2.32 -20.02 -12.49
C GLU A 216 -1.06 -19.18 -12.24
N ASN A 217 -1.18 -18.11 -11.46
CA ASN A 217 -0.12 -17.12 -11.24
C ASN A 217 0.83 -17.47 -10.07
N PHE A 218 0.63 -18.59 -9.37
CA PHE A 218 1.43 -18.93 -8.18
C PHE A 218 2.93 -19.00 -8.49
N GLY A 219 3.34 -19.76 -9.50
CA GLY A 219 4.77 -19.94 -9.82
C GLY A 219 5.44 -18.60 -10.15
N VAL A 220 4.83 -17.84 -11.06
CA VAL A 220 5.31 -16.51 -11.47
C VAL A 220 5.40 -15.54 -10.29
N PHE A 221 4.37 -15.49 -9.44
CA PHE A 221 4.39 -14.63 -8.28
C PHE A 221 5.37 -15.11 -7.21
N TYR A 222 5.54 -16.42 -7.03
CA TYR A 222 6.51 -16.99 -6.10
C TYR A 222 7.93 -16.56 -6.49
N ASP A 223 8.31 -16.77 -7.74
CA ASP A 223 9.62 -16.41 -8.27
C ASP A 223 9.84 -14.89 -8.27
N PHE A 224 8.80 -14.10 -8.55
CA PHE A 224 8.87 -12.64 -8.39
C PHE A 224 9.24 -12.24 -6.96
N MET A 225 8.66 -12.93 -5.96
CA MET A 225 8.94 -12.66 -4.56
C MET A 225 10.36 -13.10 -4.12
N ASP A 226 11.11 -13.86 -4.93
CA ASP A 226 12.53 -14.17 -4.68
C ASP A 226 13.42 -12.94 -4.72
N ASN A 227 13.00 -11.90 -5.44
CA ASN A 227 13.73 -10.64 -5.51
C ASN A 227 13.73 -9.86 -4.17
N TYR A 228 12.91 -10.27 -3.19
CA TYR A 228 12.78 -9.60 -1.89
C TYR A 228 13.23 -10.50 -0.75
N GLU A 229 14.42 -10.22 -0.22
CA GLU A 229 15.00 -10.96 0.90
C GLU A 229 14.18 -10.78 2.20
N ASN A 230 13.65 -9.58 2.41
CA ASN A 230 12.99 -9.18 3.65
C ASN A 230 11.98 -8.04 3.41
N VAL A 231 11.15 -7.77 4.43
CA VAL A 231 10.11 -6.73 4.36
C VAL A 231 10.65 -5.35 4.03
N TYR A 232 11.88 -5.03 4.44
CA TYR A 232 12.48 -3.71 4.17
C TYR A 232 12.73 -3.50 2.68
N THR A 233 13.25 -4.51 1.98
CA THR A 233 13.44 -4.46 0.51
C THR A 233 12.11 -4.31 -0.22
N TYR A 234 11.07 -5.02 0.22
CA TYR A 234 9.73 -4.90 -0.34
C TYR A 234 9.12 -3.51 -0.12
N CYS A 235 9.17 -3.00 1.11
CA CYS A 235 8.62 -1.67 1.45
C CYS A 235 9.35 -0.53 0.74
N LYS A 236 10.65 -0.68 0.49
CA LYS A 236 11.42 0.28 -0.29
C LYS A 236 10.93 0.37 -1.73
N GLU A 237 10.68 -0.77 -2.37
CA GLU A 237 10.24 -0.84 -3.77
C GLU A 237 8.80 -0.37 -3.96
N PHE A 238 7.86 -0.94 -3.19
CA PHE A 238 6.43 -0.73 -3.42
C PHE A 238 5.83 0.46 -2.67
N TYR A 239 6.32 0.74 -1.47
CA TYR A 239 5.80 1.81 -0.61
C TYR A 239 6.72 3.03 -0.56
N ASN A 240 7.88 2.98 -1.22
CA ASN A 240 8.88 4.06 -1.21
C ASN A 240 9.34 4.46 0.19
N ILE A 241 9.43 3.49 1.11
CA ILE A 241 9.86 3.67 2.49
C ILE A 241 11.18 2.94 2.72
N ASP A 242 12.23 3.70 3.03
CA ASP A 242 13.57 3.18 3.38
C ASP A 242 13.87 3.31 4.89
N SER A 243 12.88 3.75 5.68
CA SER A 243 13.03 3.92 7.13
C SER A 243 12.74 2.61 7.86
N ARG A 244 13.79 1.87 8.24
CA ARG A 244 13.66 0.61 9.00
C ARG A 244 12.84 0.78 10.28
N SER A 245 13.12 1.82 11.06
CA SER A 245 12.39 2.08 12.31
C SER A 245 10.90 2.35 12.09
N PHE A 246 10.52 2.96 10.97
CA PHE A 246 9.12 3.14 10.63
C PHE A 246 8.46 1.82 10.17
N ILE A 247 9.18 1.01 9.40
CA ILE A 247 8.71 -0.33 8.98
C ILE A 247 8.54 -1.23 10.21
N ASP A 248 9.46 -1.18 11.18
CA ASP A 248 9.33 -1.93 12.44
C ASP A 248 8.08 -1.52 13.22
N ARG A 249 7.75 -0.23 13.24
CA ARG A 249 6.50 0.28 13.85
C ARG A 249 5.26 -0.24 13.13
N LEU A 250 5.25 -0.29 11.79
CA LEU A 250 4.17 -0.91 11.02
C LEU A 250 4.02 -2.39 11.39
N VAL A 251 5.13 -3.14 11.38
CA VAL A 251 5.13 -4.57 11.69
C VAL A 251 4.60 -4.83 13.10
N GLU A 252 5.00 -4.04 14.09
CA GLU A 252 4.56 -4.21 15.48
C GLU A 252 3.09 -3.81 15.67
N SER A 253 2.63 -2.75 15.03
CA SER A 253 1.23 -2.32 15.09
C SER A 253 0.29 -3.31 14.41
N GLY A 254 0.69 -3.83 13.25
CA GLY A 254 -0.10 -4.78 12.47
C GLY A 254 -0.32 -6.14 13.15
N LYS A 255 0.43 -6.47 14.22
CA LYS A 255 0.19 -7.68 15.03
C LYS A 255 -1.08 -7.59 15.89
N LYS A 256 -1.66 -6.40 16.05
CA LYS A 256 -2.75 -6.15 17.00
C LYS A 256 -4.01 -5.61 16.30
N PRO A 257 -5.20 -6.10 16.66
CA PRO A 257 -6.46 -5.52 16.19
C PRO A 257 -6.63 -4.08 16.70
N ILE A 258 -7.55 -3.34 16.08
CA ILE A 258 -8.02 -2.04 16.57
C ILE A 258 -9.27 -2.33 17.40
N GLU A 259 -9.22 -2.08 18.70
CA GLU A 259 -10.29 -2.44 19.64
C GLU A 259 -10.76 -1.24 20.48
N ASP A 260 -9.95 -0.19 20.55
CA ASP A 260 -10.16 0.94 21.43
C ASP A 260 -9.63 2.26 20.85
N ALA A 261 -9.87 3.35 21.58
CA ALA A 261 -9.44 4.69 21.16
C ALA A 261 -7.92 4.81 21.01
N LYS A 262 -7.16 4.07 21.83
CA LYS A 262 -5.70 4.11 21.80
C LYS A 262 -5.16 3.43 20.54
N SER A 263 -5.59 2.19 20.27
CA SER A 263 -5.18 1.42 19.09
C SER A 263 -5.60 2.08 17.78
N LEU A 264 -6.80 2.70 17.73
CA LEU A 264 -7.21 3.48 16.58
C LEU A 264 -6.34 4.74 16.42
N ASN A 265 -6.04 5.45 17.50
CA ASN A 265 -5.16 6.62 17.45
C ASN A 265 -3.74 6.25 17.00
N ASP A 266 -3.19 5.15 17.50
CA ASP A 266 -1.87 4.66 17.11
C ASP A 266 -1.83 4.33 15.61
N TYR A 267 -2.91 3.74 15.07
CA TYR A 267 -3.06 3.49 13.63
C TYR A 267 -3.17 4.77 12.80
N MET A 268 -3.92 5.77 13.27
CA MET A 268 -4.00 7.09 12.61
C MET A 268 -2.64 7.81 12.63
N ASP A 269 -1.89 7.72 13.72
CA ASP A 269 -0.56 8.31 13.83
C ASP A 269 0.43 7.65 12.86
N LEU A 270 0.32 6.34 12.64
CA LEU A 270 1.09 5.65 11.60
C LEU A 270 0.75 6.15 10.19
N ALA A 271 -0.54 6.34 9.89
CA ALA A 271 -0.98 6.85 8.59
C ALA A 271 -0.44 8.27 8.33
N ILE A 272 -0.52 9.15 9.33
CA ILE A 272 -0.02 10.53 9.23
C ILE A 272 1.50 10.54 9.02
N ASP A 273 2.25 9.76 9.81
CA ASP A 273 3.70 9.64 9.66
C ASP A 273 4.09 9.08 8.29
N TYR A 274 3.36 8.09 7.79
CA TYR A 274 3.54 7.50 6.47
C TYR A 274 3.41 8.55 5.35
N TRP A 275 2.32 9.32 5.36
CA TRP A 275 2.08 10.34 4.33
C TRP A 275 3.12 11.46 4.38
N ILE A 276 3.53 11.89 5.59
CA ILE A 276 4.60 12.89 5.75
C ILE A 276 5.91 12.36 5.18
N LEU A 277 6.28 11.11 5.48
CA LEU A 277 7.49 10.48 4.98
C LEU A 277 7.49 10.43 3.45
N LYS A 278 6.40 9.96 2.84
CA LYS A 278 6.27 9.89 1.37
C LYS A 278 6.29 11.25 0.70
N GLY A 279 5.62 12.25 1.26
CA GLY A 279 5.63 13.60 0.70
C GLY A 279 7.03 14.21 0.71
N LYS A 280 7.80 14.01 1.79
CA LYS A 280 9.21 14.42 1.85
C LYS A 280 10.06 13.71 0.80
N THR A 281 9.90 12.38 0.66
CA THR A 281 10.61 11.58 -0.36
C THR A 281 10.28 12.06 -1.78
N PHE A 282 9.00 12.32 -2.06
CA PHE A 282 8.54 12.83 -3.34
C PHE A 282 9.24 14.16 -3.71
N LEU A 283 9.24 15.13 -2.79
CA LEU A 283 9.83 16.44 -3.03
C LEU A 283 11.35 16.34 -3.25
N LYS A 284 12.04 15.49 -2.48
CA LYS A 284 13.48 15.22 -2.66
C LYS A 284 13.80 14.64 -4.03
N LYS A 285 13.03 13.62 -4.49
CA LYS A 285 13.22 13.01 -5.82
C LYS A 285 12.98 14.02 -6.94
N LYS A 286 11.93 14.84 -6.84
CA LYS A 286 11.68 15.90 -7.83
C LYS A 286 12.78 16.96 -7.90
N GLN A 287 13.33 17.39 -6.76
CA GLN A 287 14.45 18.34 -6.73
C GLN A 287 15.69 17.75 -7.42
N SER A 288 16.00 16.48 -7.14
CA SER A 288 17.14 15.77 -7.73
C SER A 288 17.01 15.64 -9.25
N ALA A 289 15.80 15.38 -9.76
CA ALA A 289 15.53 15.28 -11.19
C ALA A 289 15.64 16.63 -11.94
N CYS A 290 15.34 17.76 -11.29
CA CYS A 290 15.48 19.09 -11.88
C CYS A 290 16.90 19.68 -11.80
N GLY A 291 17.77 19.14 -10.93
CA GLY A 291 19.13 19.63 -10.71
C GLY A 291 20.20 19.13 -11.70
N HIS A 292 19.87 18.19 -12.59
CA HIS A 292 20.77 17.77 -13.67
C HIS A 292 20.59 18.69 -14.89
N ILE A 293 21.24 19.86 -14.84
CA ILE A 293 21.60 20.58 -16.07
C ILE A 293 22.94 19.99 -16.50
N PRO A 294 23.07 19.34 -17.67
CA PRO A 294 24.36 18.94 -18.17
C PRO A 294 25.16 20.20 -18.47
N THR A 295 26.21 20.45 -17.68
CA THR A 295 27.25 21.40 -18.06
C THR A 295 28.00 20.75 -19.21
N ASN A 296 27.67 21.16 -20.44
CA ASN A 296 28.52 20.89 -21.59
C ASN A 296 29.88 21.53 -21.32
N GLY A 297 30.88 20.69 -21.06
CA GLY A 297 32.30 21.02 -21.11
C GLY A 297 32.93 20.34 -22.31
#